data_AF-A0A6L8DXV2-F1
#
_entry.id   AF-A0A6L8DXV2-F1
#
_cell.length_a   1.000
_cell.length_b   1.000
_cell.length_c   1.000
_cell.angle_alpha   90.00
_cell.angle_beta   90.00
_cell.angle_gamma   90.00
#
_symmetry.space_group_name_H-M   'P 1'
#
loop_
_entity.id
_entity.type
_entity.pdbx_description
1 polymer ?
#
loop_
_entity_poly.entity_id
_entity_poly.type
_entity_poly.pdbx_seq_one_letter_code
_entity_poly.pdbx_strand_id
1 'polypeptide(L)'
;MTDAISWYDARAEQLADRYESVPAERIHHWLEDLLPSKTGTVLDVGAGSGRDAAWLASRGHDVVAVEPSANMRSAARQRYDDRPIQWIADSLPGLERTFKSGLSFDVVLLSAVWMHVAPSDRTRAFRKLITLLKPGGLLVITLRHGPAEPERGFHPVSEEEIRKLARDHGAFIERHGSADDHLGRPDIRWTHLAIRLPDDGTGALPLLRHIILNDDKSSTYKLGLLRTLCRIADGAGGVAGSADDDHVAIPMGLVALTWIRLYKPLLVADLPQNPSNRGCERLGFAKTAFRKLWEVSHHDLRVGMPFTGDTGAALHQAIKDAVRTIVQMPVRYMTYPNGTRPILPVRGPVTASRAPAGIRLDGPYLASFGTMRVPAHLWTAIQRFSAWIEPAIIAEWIRVTQRYGAKQGRSLDEARLAAAMTWSDPSRDVRVPRERAERLLATGRLHCVWSGKRLTAGSLDIDHCFPWTVWPCGDLWNLMPAHRKVNQHEKRDRLPADPLLRTAQERILDWWNAAYREHPDHPLAQRFALEASASLPGVVAADADLDSYYSALNLQRLRLKQNQQVPEWSGAPYL
;
A
#
# COMPACT_ATOMS: atom_id res chain seq x y z
N MET A 1 37.69 10.33 32.56
CA MET A 1 36.28 9.86 32.61
C MET A 1 36.31 8.39 32.28
N THR A 2 35.83 7.55 33.19
CA THR A 2 35.79 6.10 33.04
C THR A 2 34.87 5.75 31.88
N ASP A 3 35.34 4.96 30.93
CA ASP A 3 34.52 4.39 29.87
C ASP A 3 33.49 3.44 30.51
N ALA A 4 32.20 3.68 30.27
CA ALA A 4 31.11 2.89 30.86
C ALA A 4 31.29 1.39 30.57
N ILE A 5 31.75 1.05 29.36
CA ILE A 5 31.97 -0.34 28.94
C ILE A 5 33.00 -1.01 29.84
N SER A 6 34.14 -0.34 30.09
CA SER A 6 35.19 -0.82 30.99
C SER A 6 34.69 -1.06 32.43
N TRP A 7 33.73 -0.27 32.92
CA TRP A 7 33.15 -0.47 34.26
C TRP A 7 32.33 -1.76 34.35
N TYR A 8 31.52 -2.05 33.32
CA TYR A 8 30.74 -3.28 33.22
C TYR A 8 31.63 -4.51 33.02
N ASP A 9 32.65 -4.36 32.17
CA ASP A 9 33.58 -5.45 31.86
C ASP A 9 34.30 -5.97 33.10
N ALA A 10 34.71 -5.07 34.00
CA ALA A 10 35.36 -5.41 35.27
C ALA A 10 34.43 -6.05 36.33
N ARG A 11 33.11 -6.04 36.12
CA ARG A 11 32.10 -6.48 37.11
C ARG A 11 31.10 -7.48 36.53
N ALA A 12 31.43 -8.08 35.39
CA ALA A 12 30.46 -8.76 34.56
C ALA A 12 29.71 -9.90 35.27
N GLU A 13 30.42 -10.76 36.00
CA GLU A 13 29.82 -11.90 36.71
C GLU A 13 28.82 -11.45 37.80
N GLN A 14 29.25 -10.54 38.68
CA GLN A 14 28.38 -10.00 39.74
C GLN A 14 27.14 -9.29 39.18
N LEU A 15 27.30 -8.52 38.10
CA LEU A 15 26.20 -7.80 37.46
C LEU A 15 25.26 -8.76 36.76
N ALA A 16 25.78 -9.79 36.08
CA ALA A 16 24.97 -10.80 35.44
C ALA A 16 24.07 -11.50 36.45
N ASP A 17 24.61 -12.00 37.55
CA ASP A 17 23.82 -12.67 38.60
C ASP A 17 22.75 -11.75 39.20
N ARG A 18 23.09 -10.49 39.43
CA ARG A 18 22.12 -9.50 39.91
C ARG A 18 20.99 -9.26 38.90
N TYR A 19 21.29 -9.17 37.61
CA TYR A 19 20.27 -8.95 36.57
C TYR A 19 19.39 -10.18 36.40
N GLU A 20 19.96 -11.38 36.48
CA GLU A 20 19.22 -12.64 36.43
C GLU A 20 18.27 -12.84 37.63
N SER A 21 18.51 -12.17 38.77
CA SER A 21 17.63 -12.26 39.96
C SER A 21 16.19 -11.77 39.73
N VAL A 22 15.95 -11.03 38.64
CA VAL A 22 14.62 -10.54 38.25
C VAL A 22 14.28 -11.06 36.86
N PRO A 23 13.22 -11.87 36.69
CA PRO A 23 12.82 -12.37 35.38
C PRO A 23 12.46 -11.27 34.38
N ALA A 24 12.85 -11.44 33.12
CA ALA A 24 12.53 -10.49 32.04
C ALA A 24 11.01 -10.29 31.89
N GLU A 25 10.21 -11.34 32.02
CA GLU A 25 8.75 -11.27 31.96
C GLU A 25 8.19 -10.27 32.98
N ARG A 26 8.73 -10.24 34.20
CA ARG A 26 8.28 -9.30 35.23
C ARG A 26 8.50 -7.85 34.79
N ILE A 27 9.62 -7.57 34.13
CA ILE A 27 10.01 -6.24 33.64
C ILE A 27 9.20 -5.86 32.39
N HIS A 28 8.91 -6.82 31.52
CA HIS A 28 8.41 -6.60 30.17
C HIS A 28 6.96 -7.05 29.95
N HIS A 29 6.22 -7.46 31.00
CA HIS A 29 4.82 -7.88 30.91
C HIS A 29 3.91 -6.85 30.24
N TRP A 30 4.25 -5.56 30.35
CA TRP A 30 3.53 -4.46 29.72
C TRP A 30 3.67 -4.40 28.18
N LEU A 31 4.49 -5.27 27.57
CA LEU A 31 4.71 -5.36 26.12
C LEU A 31 3.99 -6.53 25.46
N GLU A 32 3.40 -7.45 26.22
CA GLU A 32 3.04 -8.78 25.69
C GLU A 32 2.09 -8.75 24.49
N ASP A 33 1.14 -7.83 24.48
CA ASP A 33 0.18 -7.62 23.39
C ASP A 33 0.72 -6.73 22.26
N LEU A 34 1.85 -6.05 22.47
CA LEU A 34 2.53 -5.23 21.46
C LEU A 34 3.61 -5.99 20.69
N LEU A 35 4.14 -7.07 21.28
CA LEU A 35 5.10 -7.94 20.63
C LEU A 35 4.45 -8.70 19.46
N PRO A 36 5.21 -9.01 18.39
CA PRO A 36 4.67 -9.78 17.27
C PRO A 36 4.08 -11.12 17.74
N SER A 37 2.83 -11.39 17.36
CA SER A 37 2.14 -12.66 17.67
C SER A 37 2.68 -13.88 16.90
N LYS A 38 3.65 -13.65 16.01
CA LYS A 38 4.38 -14.67 15.24
C LYS A 38 5.87 -14.45 15.43
N THR A 39 6.69 -15.44 15.04
CA THR A 39 8.14 -15.27 14.93
C THR A 39 8.47 -13.98 14.17
N GLY A 40 9.33 -13.18 14.79
CA GLY A 40 9.77 -11.87 14.31
C GLY A 40 11.25 -11.72 14.63
N THR A 41 11.90 -10.74 14.02
CA THR A 41 13.31 -10.44 14.23
C THR A 41 13.45 -9.33 15.27
N VAL A 42 14.14 -9.59 16.36
CA VAL A 42 14.28 -8.65 17.48
C VAL A 42 15.74 -8.27 17.69
N LEU A 43 16.00 -6.99 17.92
CA LEU A 43 17.30 -6.47 18.30
C LEU A 43 17.27 -6.05 19.77
N ASP A 44 18.08 -6.68 20.62
CA ASP A 44 18.31 -6.26 21.99
C ASP A 44 19.62 -5.45 22.06
N VAL A 45 19.52 -4.14 22.33
CA VAL A 45 20.66 -3.21 22.35
C VAL A 45 21.10 -2.96 23.79
N GLY A 46 22.34 -3.36 24.09
CA GLY A 46 22.90 -3.40 25.45
C GLY A 46 22.35 -4.60 26.24
N ALA A 47 22.44 -5.78 25.62
CA ALA A 47 21.80 -7.02 26.10
C ALA A 47 22.33 -7.51 27.46
N GLY A 48 23.45 -7.00 27.96
CA GLY A 48 23.94 -7.29 29.31
C GLY A 48 24.13 -8.78 29.57
N SER A 49 23.41 -9.32 30.56
CA SER A 49 23.47 -10.75 30.93
C SER A 49 22.81 -11.68 29.92
N GLY A 50 22.10 -11.13 28.93
CA GLY A 50 21.33 -11.88 27.93
C GLY A 50 19.93 -12.25 28.36
N ARG A 51 19.49 -11.87 29.57
CA ARG A 51 18.17 -12.21 30.12
C ARG A 51 17.01 -11.84 29.18
N ASP A 52 17.01 -10.60 28.69
CA ASP A 52 15.92 -10.07 27.88
C ASP A 52 15.94 -10.72 26.47
N ALA A 53 17.13 -10.84 25.86
CA ALA A 53 17.34 -11.59 24.63
C ALA A 53 16.89 -13.06 24.72
N ALA A 54 17.22 -13.77 25.81
CA ALA A 54 16.84 -15.16 26.02
C ALA A 54 15.33 -15.32 26.23
N TRP A 55 14.69 -14.38 26.92
CA TRP A 55 13.24 -14.35 27.06
C TRP A 55 12.54 -14.19 25.70
N LEU A 56 13.00 -13.25 24.87
CA LEU A 56 12.47 -13.05 23.50
C LEU A 56 12.70 -14.27 22.61
N ALA A 57 13.88 -14.90 22.68
CA ALA A 57 14.18 -16.12 21.95
C ALA A 57 13.28 -17.29 22.41
N SER A 58 12.97 -17.38 23.71
CA SER A 58 12.07 -18.41 24.24
C SER A 58 10.63 -18.28 23.74
N ARG A 59 10.23 -17.07 23.30
CA ARG A 59 8.94 -16.79 22.65
C ARG A 59 8.97 -17.07 21.14
N GLY A 60 10.05 -17.64 20.62
CA GLY A 60 10.18 -18.07 19.22
C GLY A 60 10.57 -16.95 18.25
N HIS A 61 11.17 -15.85 18.73
CA HIS A 61 11.72 -14.78 17.90
C HIS A 61 13.18 -15.05 17.52
N ASP A 62 13.60 -14.54 16.36
CA ASP A 62 15.00 -14.50 15.95
C ASP A 62 15.68 -13.30 16.62
N VAL A 63 16.59 -13.55 17.56
CA VAL A 63 17.16 -12.49 18.40
C VAL A 63 18.61 -12.18 18.01
N VAL A 64 18.86 -10.90 17.74
CA VAL A 64 20.20 -10.33 17.64
C VAL A 64 20.47 -9.52 18.91
N ALA A 65 21.51 -9.85 19.64
CA ALA A 65 21.90 -9.21 20.89
C ALA A 65 23.18 -8.39 20.70
N VAL A 66 23.10 -7.07 20.89
CA VAL A 66 24.24 -6.16 20.87
C VAL A 66 24.68 -5.89 22.29
N GLU A 67 25.95 -6.16 22.60
CA GLU A 67 26.52 -5.83 23.91
C GLU A 67 28.00 -5.47 23.70
N PRO A 68 28.48 -4.28 24.09
CA PRO A 68 29.86 -3.87 23.87
C PRO A 68 30.89 -4.49 24.83
N SER A 69 30.53 -4.81 26.08
CA SER A 69 31.46 -5.44 27.03
C SER A 69 31.76 -6.89 26.62
N ALA A 70 33.04 -7.24 26.56
CA ALA A 70 33.48 -8.58 26.20
C ALA A 70 33.13 -9.60 27.28
N ASN A 71 33.34 -9.24 28.55
CA ASN A 71 33.08 -10.12 29.67
C ASN A 71 31.56 -10.32 29.89
N MET A 72 30.75 -9.26 29.75
CA MET A 72 29.28 -9.39 29.80
C MET A 72 28.76 -10.30 28.68
N ARG A 73 29.19 -10.06 27.43
CA ARG A 73 28.84 -10.95 26.29
C ARG A 73 29.26 -12.40 26.54
N SER A 74 30.45 -12.61 27.10
CA SER A 74 30.96 -13.97 27.35
C SER A 74 30.12 -14.68 28.39
N ALA A 75 29.82 -14.02 29.52
CA ALA A 75 28.97 -14.57 30.56
C ALA A 75 27.55 -14.87 30.05
N ALA A 76 26.99 -13.98 29.21
CA ALA A 76 25.68 -14.17 28.61
C ALA A 76 25.64 -15.36 27.63
N ARG A 77 26.66 -15.48 26.77
CA ARG A 77 26.80 -16.63 25.84
C ARG A 77 26.94 -17.96 26.57
N GLN A 78 27.68 -17.99 27.67
CA GLN A 78 27.85 -19.19 28.47
C GLN A 78 26.53 -19.60 29.15
N ARG A 79 25.73 -18.62 29.58
CA ARG A 79 24.46 -18.87 30.28
C ARG A 79 23.33 -19.32 29.35
N TYR A 80 23.36 -18.92 28.09
CA TYR A 80 22.30 -19.18 27.10
C TYR A 80 22.86 -19.78 25.80
N ASP A 81 23.81 -20.69 25.90
CA ASP A 81 24.41 -21.38 24.76
C ASP A 81 23.42 -22.30 24.02
N ASP A 82 22.37 -22.73 24.72
CA ASP A 82 21.23 -23.49 24.21
C ASP A 82 20.22 -22.66 23.40
N ARG A 83 20.34 -21.32 23.41
CA ARG A 83 19.39 -20.41 22.75
C ARG A 83 19.93 -19.88 21.41
N PRO A 84 19.07 -19.74 20.38
CA PRO A 84 19.47 -19.22 19.07
C PRO A 84 19.61 -17.69 19.08
N ILE A 85 20.60 -17.16 19.83
CA ILE A 85 20.86 -15.73 19.95
C ILE A 85 22.13 -15.37 19.17
N GLN A 86 22.02 -14.40 18.26
CA GLN A 86 23.17 -13.90 17.51
C GLN A 86 23.79 -12.69 18.20
N TRP A 87 25.00 -12.88 18.73
CA TRP A 87 25.70 -11.86 19.53
C TRP A 87 26.64 -10.98 18.71
N ILE A 88 26.47 -9.66 18.80
CA ILE A 88 27.30 -8.67 18.11
C ILE A 88 28.01 -7.76 19.13
N ALA A 89 29.33 -7.62 18.98
CA ALA A 89 30.11 -6.63 19.71
C ALA A 89 30.00 -5.28 18.99
N ASP A 90 29.09 -4.43 19.42
CA ASP A 90 28.77 -3.11 18.84
C ASP A 90 28.20 -2.18 19.93
N SER A 91 28.02 -0.89 19.63
CA SER A 91 27.58 0.11 20.62
C SER A 91 26.84 1.30 20.01
N LEU A 92 26.03 1.97 20.82
CA LEU A 92 25.53 3.32 20.52
C LEU A 92 26.67 4.34 20.67
N PRO A 93 26.63 5.48 19.93
CA PRO A 93 25.55 5.92 19.04
C PRO A 93 25.67 5.41 17.59
N GLY A 94 26.64 4.54 17.31
CA GLY A 94 27.01 4.14 15.96
C GLY A 94 26.23 2.96 15.39
N LEU A 95 26.18 1.86 16.16
CA LEU A 95 25.71 0.54 15.74
C LEU A 95 26.26 0.14 14.37
N GLU A 96 27.56 0.34 14.13
CA GLU A 96 28.13 0.24 12.78
C GLU A 96 28.07 -1.19 12.22
N ARG A 97 28.33 -2.20 13.04
CA ARG A 97 28.31 -3.60 12.62
C ARG A 97 26.89 -4.10 12.44
N THR A 98 26.00 -3.74 13.36
CA THR A 98 24.57 -4.05 13.25
C THR A 98 23.99 -3.42 12.00
N PHE A 99 24.31 -2.17 11.68
CA PHE A 99 23.85 -1.51 10.46
C PHE A 99 24.43 -2.15 9.19
N LYS A 100 25.73 -2.52 9.19
CA LYS A 100 26.37 -3.21 8.06
C LYS A 100 25.83 -4.60 7.78
N SER A 101 25.12 -5.22 8.74
CA SER A 101 24.47 -6.52 8.52
C SER A 101 23.34 -6.46 7.48
N GLY A 102 22.78 -5.28 7.22
CA GLY A 102 21.61 -5.11 6.34
C GLY A 102 20.30 -5.65 6.93
N LEU A 103 20.31 -6.09 8.19
CA LEU A 103 19.11 -6.54 8.90
C LEU A 103 18.24 -5.36 9.32
N SER A 104 16.94 -5.62 9.43
CA SER A 104 15.96 -4.74 10.03
C SER A 104 15.07 -5.55 10.96
N PHE A 105 14.49 -4.91 11.96
CA PHE A 105 13.89 -5.58 13.11
C PHE A 105 12.43 -5.21 13.29
N ASP A 106 11.60 -6.19 13.64
CA ASP A 106 10.20 -5.98 14.03
C ASP A 106 10.13 -5.29 15.40
N VAL A 107 11.09 -5.58 16.29
CA VAL A 107 11.25 -4.94 17.60
C VAL A 107 12.71 -4.57 17.83
N VAL A 108 12.96 -3.35 18.30
CA VAL A 108 14.25 -2.94 18.88
C VAL A 108 14.03 -2.65 20.35
N LEU A 109 14.66 -3.41 21.23
CA LEU A 109 14.61 -3.25 22.67
C LEU A 109 15.84 -2.48 23.14
N LEU A 110 15.61 -1.42 23.91
CA LEU A 110 16.62 -0.60 24.57
C LEU A 110 16.28 -0.50 26.07
N SER A 111 16.47 -1.64 26.76
CA SER A 111 16.13 -1.82 28.16
C SER A 111 17.25 -1.33 29.07
N ALA A 112 17.04 -0.26 29.82
CA ALA A 112 18.00 0.27 30.79
C ALA A 112 19.36 0.70 30.18
N VAL A 113 19.35 1.23 28.96
CA VAL A 113 20.58 1.67 28.26
C VAL A 113 20.65 3.16 27.99
N TRP A 114 19.52 3.86 27.83
CA TRP A 114 19.53 5.25 27.34
C TRP A 114 20.32 6.23 28.23
N MET A 115 20.40 5.97 29.54
CA MET A 115 21.21 6.76 30.47
C MET A 115 22.72 6.69 30.20
N HIS A 116 23.21 5.71 29.43
CA HIS A 116 24.61 5.64 29.00
C HIS A 116 24.92 6.48 27.75
N VAL A 117 23.89 6.99 27.06
CA VAL A 117 24.08 7.81 25.85
C VAL A 117 24.22 9.28 26.24
N ALA A 118 25.38 9.85 25.96
CA ALA A 118 25.65 11.26 26.20
C ALA A 118 24.62 12.14 25.44
N PRO A 119 24.14 13.25 26.04
CA PRO A 119 23.13 14.10 25.39
C PRO A 119 23.49 14.56 23.98
N SER A 120 24.77 14.83 23.71
CA SER A 120 25.28 15.20 22.37
C SER A 120 25.10 14.11 21.31
N ASP A 121 25.01 12.84 21.73
CA ASP A 121 24.94 11.68 20.84
C ASP A 121 23.52 11.11 20.69
N ARG A 122 22.57 11.55 21.52
CA ARG A 122 21.20 11.00 21.58
C ARG A 122 20.46 11.11 20.26
N THR A 123 20.56 12.23 19.55
CA THR A 123 19.93 12.36 18.22
C THR A 123 20.49 11.34 17.22
N ARG A 124 21.80 11.09 17.23
CA ARG A 124 22.44 10.09 16.35
C ARG A 124 22.01 8.68 16.76
N ALA A 125 22.05 8.37 18.06
CA ALA A 125 21.63 7.09 18.61
C ALA A 125 20.17 6.76 18.27
N PHE A 126 19.24 7.69 18.52
CA PHE A 126 17.83 7.50 18.24
C PHE A 126 17.56 7.24 16.77
N ARG A 127 18.17 8.05 15.88
CA ARG A 127 18.08 7.86 14.44
C ARG A 127 18.55 6.46 14.02
N LYS A 128 19.64 5.96 14.61
CA LYS A 128 20.13 4.60 14.34
C LYS A 128 19.14 3.53 14.77
N LEU A 129 18.55 3.65 15.96
CA LEU A 129 17.54 2.72 16.45
C LEU A 129 16.30 2.69 15.55
N ILE A 130 15.77 3.86 15.18
CA ILE A 130 14.60 3.96 14.30
C ILE A 130 14.89 3.41 12.89
N THR A 131 16.07 3.70 12.32
CA THR A 131 16.43 3.23 10.97
C THR A 131 16.56 1.70 10.90
N LEU A 132 16.87 1.06 12.03
CA LEU A 132 16.95 -0.40 12.12
C LEU A 132 15.56 -1.06 12.24
N LEU A 133 14.49 -0.30 12.46
CA LEU A 133 13.13 -0.85 12.44
C LEU A 133 12.69 -1.20 11.02
N LYS A 134 11.95 -2.30 10.89
CA LYS A 134 11.07 -2.52 9.74
C LYS A 134 9.95 -1.48 9.75
N PRO A 135 9.32 -1.19 8.59
CA PRO A 135 8.06 -0.47 8.54
C PRO A 135 7.03 -1.14 9.47
N GLY A 136 6.32 -0.38 10.30
CA GLY A 136 5.44 -0.94 11.34
C GLY A 136 6.16 -1.43 12.61
N GLY A 137 7.49 -1.36 12.67
CA GLY A 137 8.30 -1.89 13.79
C GLY A 137 8.14 -1.10 15.09
N LEU A 138 8.44 -1.77 16.21
CA LEU A 138 8.37 -1.23 17.56
C LEU A 138 9.75 -0.95 18.15
N LEU A 139 10.00 0.29 18.57
CA LEU A 139 11.14 0.62 19.44
C LEU A 139 10.64 0.70 20.89
N VAL A 140 11.22 -0.12 21.76
CA VAL A 140 10.94 -0.14 23.19
C VAL A 140 12.11 0.51 23.93
N ILE A 141 11.84 1.53 24.74
CA ILE A 141 12.86 2.21 25.55
C ILE A 141 12.40 2.25 27.01
N THR A 142 13.30 1.87 27.93
CA THR A 142 13.10 2.11 29.37
C THR A 142 14.11 3.10 29.91
N LEU A 143 13.61 4.08 30.67
CA LEU A 143 14.36 5.20 31.21
C LEU A 143 14.47 5.04 32.72
N ARG A 144 15.70 5.02 33.23
CA ARG A 144 15.98 4.98 34.67
C ARG A 144 16.00 6.40 35.24
N HIS A 145 15.11 6.68 36.17
CA HIS A 145 15.13 7.87 37.02
C HIS A 145 15.72 7.55 38.38
N GLY A 146 16.51 8.46 38.93
CA GLY A 146 17.16 8.28 40.23
C GLY A 146 18.46 9.06 40.33
N PRO A 147 19.26 8.82 41.39
CA PRO A 147 20.53 9.52 41.59
C PRO A 147 21.52 9.25 40.45
N ALA A 148 22.43 10.21 40.25
CA ALA A 148 23.53 10.10 39.31
C ALA A 148 24.55 9.06 39.79
N GLU A 149 25.10 8.28 38.86
CA GLU A 149 26.19 7.32 39.09
C GLU A 149 27.32 7.62 38.08
N PRO A 150 28.15 8.65 38.31
CA PRO A 150 29.16 9.10 37.35
C PRO A 150 30.18 8.03 36.97
N GLU A 151 30.50 7.12 37.90
CA GLU A 151 31.40 5.99 37.70
C GLU A 151 30.90 4.98 36.65
N ARG A 152 29.59 4.99 36.37
CA ARG A 152 28.93 4.19 35.32
C ARG A 152 28.64 4.99 34.05
N GLY A 153 29.02 6.27 34.03
CA GLY A 153 28.72 7.17 32.91
C GLY A 153 27.22 7.45 32.73
N PHE A 154 26.46 7.53 33.82
CA PHE A 154 25.03 7.85 33.74
C PHE A 154 24.77 9.33 33.47
N HIS A 155 23.83 9.58 32.57
CA HIS A 155 23.30 10.90 32.23
C HIS A 155 21.80 11.00 32.57
N PRO A 156 21.29 12.20 32.95
CA PRO A 156 19.86 12.42 33.15
C PRO A 156 19.04 12.08 31.90
N VAL A 157 17.88 11.47 32.09
CA VAL A 157 16.98 11.05 31.00
C VAL A 157 15.65 11.80 31.07
N SER A 158 14.97 11.94 29.94
CA SER A 158 13.70 12.67 29.85
C SER A 158 12.74 11.95 28.92
N GLU A 159 11.51 11.73 29.39
CA GLU A 159 10.43 11.21 28.54
C GLU A 159 10.11 12.19 27.40
N GLU A 160 10.11 13.50 27.68
CA GLU A 160 9.79 14.51 26.65
C GLU A 160 10.87 14.58 25.56
N GLU A 161 12.14 14.33 25.90
CA GLU A 161 13.21 14.18 24.91
C GLU A 161 12.90 13.03 23.94
N ILE A 162 12.51 11.87 24.45
CA ILE A 162 12.13 10.72 23.63
C ILE A 162 10.89 11.01 22.77
N ARG A 163 9.87 11.67 23.34
CA ARG A 163 8.66 12.08 22.61
C ARG A 163 9.00 13.02 21.46
N LYS A 164 9.88 13.99 21.69
CA LYS A 164 10.36 14.90 20.64
C LYS A 164 11.11 14.13 19.55
N LEU A 165 12.07 13.28 19.93
CA LEU A 165 12.84 12.48 18.98
C LEU A 165 11.93 11.57 18.13
N ALA A 166 10.90 10.96 18.72
CA ALA A 166 9.92 10.16 17.99
C ALA A 166 9.16 10.99 16.94
N ARG A 167 8.62 12.15 17.33
CA ARG A 167 7.93 13.07 16.40
C ARG A 167 8.82 13.53 15.27
N ASP A 168 10.08 13.89 15.58
CA ASP A 168 11.07 14.34 14.59
C ASP A 168 11.39 13.25 13.54
N HIS A 169 11.13 11.97 13.84
CA HIS A 169 11.33 10.83 12.95
C HIS A 169 10.01 10.23 12.43
N GLY A 170 8.87 10.91 12.62
CA GLY A 170 7.57 10.43 12.14
C GLY A 170 7.02 9.20 12.86
N ALA A 171 7.57 8.87 14.03
CA ALA A 171 7.09 7.80 14.90
C ALA A 171 6.15 8.36 15.99
N PHE A 172 5.30 7.50 16.56
CA PHE A 172 4.38 7.89 17.64
C PHE A 172 4.53 7.00 18.86
N ILE A 173 4.18 7.54 20.03
CA ILE A 173 4.15 6.77 21.28
C ILE A 173 2.87 5.95 21.30
N GLU A 174 3.00 4.63 21.13
CA GLU A 174 1.88 3.70 21.18
C GLU A 174 1.48 3.37 22.61
N ARG A 175 2.47 3.25 23.51
CA ARG A 175 2.25 3.03 24.94
C ARG A 175 3.33 3.70 25.77
N HIS A 176 2.93 4.20 26.93
CA HIS A 176 3.86 4.66 27.94
C HIS A 176 3.35 4.32 29.34
N GLY A 177 4.26 4.24 30.30
CA GLY A 177 3.93 3.97 31.70
C GLY A 177 5.12 4.17 32.61
N SER A 178 4.88 4.00 33.90
CA SER A 178 5.92 4.02 34.94
C SER A 178 5.88 2.76 35.78
N ALA A 179 7.04 2.33 36.28
CA ALA A 179 7.16 1.20 37.19
C ALA A 179 8.15 1.50 38.32
N ASP A 180 7.94 0.84 39.46
CA ASP A 180 8.91 0.81 40.56
C ASP A 180 10.09 -0.10 40.22
N ASP A 181 11.21 0.10 40.91
CA ASP A 181 12.40 -0.72 40.71
C ASP A 181 12.22 -2.16 41.24
N HIS A 182 12.37 -3.15 40.37
CA HIS A 182 12.26 -4.56 40.76
C HIS A 182 13.52 -5.13 41.45
N LEU A 183 14.61 -4.36 41.53
CA LEU A 183 15.84 -4.73 42.24
C LEU A 183 15.90 -4.15 43.66
N GLY A 184 14.79 -3.63 44.18
CA GLY A 184 14.64 -3.20 45.57
C GLY A 184 15.36 -1.88 45.90
N ARG A 185 15.66 -1.04 44.90
CA ARG A 185 16.32 0.26 45.09
C ARG A 185 15.26 1.35 45.24
N PRO A 186 15.07 1.94 46.42
CA PRO A 186 13.92 2.82 46.70
C PRO A 186 13.96 4.16 45.94
N ASP A 187 15.16 4.65 45.60
CA ASP A 187 15.35 5.93 44.92
C ASP A 187 15.30 5.82 43.39
N ILE A 188 14.96 4.65 42.86
CA ILE A 188 14.92 4.39 41.42
C ILE A 188 13.48 4.17 40.97
N ARG A 189 13.13 4.85 39.88
CA ARG A 189 11.87 4.66 39.17
C ARG A 189 12.12 4.50 37.68
N TRP A 190 11.21 3.84 37.00
CA TRP A 190 11.32 3.57 35.58
C TRP A 190 10.19 4.23 34.82
N THR A 191 10.52 4.80 33.66
CA THR A 191 9.54 5.11 32.61
C THR A 191 9.75 4.14 31.47
N HIS A 192 8.66 3.66 30.88
CA HIS A 192 8.67 2.72 29.77
C HIS A 192 7.92 3.34 28.60
N LEU A 193 8.49 3.27 27.40
CA LEU A 193 7.88 3.77 26.17
C LEU A 193 7.94 2.70 25.08
N ALA A 194 6.81 2.44 24.44
CA ALA A 194 6.71 1.71 23.18
C ALA A 194 6.41 2.71 22.06
N ILE A 195 7.31 2.79 21.09
CA ILE A 195 7.33 3.77 20.01
C ILE A 195 7.14 3.01 18.69
N ARG A 196 6.09 3.35 17.93
CA ARG A 196 5.76 2.68 16.68
C ARG A 196 6.19 3.53 15.48
N LEU A 197 6.91 2.92 14.54
CA LEU A 197 7.12 3.47 13.21
C LEU A 197 5.91 3.10 12.33
N PRO A 198 5.21 4.05 11.70
CA PRO A 198 4.12 3.72 10.77
C PRO A 198 4.61 2.85 9.60
N ASP A 199 3.78 1.92 9.12
CA ASP A 199 4.02 1.25 7.84
C ASP A 199 3.46 2.11 6.71
N ASP A 200 4.35 2.64 5.87
CA ASP A 200 4.01 3.48 4.73
C ASP A 200 3.75 2.67 3.44
N GLY A 201 3.61 1.35 3.57
CA GLY A 201 3.47 0.38 2.50
C GLY A 201 4.78 -0.31 2.13
N THR A 202 5.94 0.23 2.53
CA THR A 202 7.23 -0.42 2.22
C THR A 202 7.37 -1.78 2.91
N GLY A 203 6.66 -2.03 4.01
CA GLY A 203 6.60 -3.33 4.69
C GLY A 203 6.03 -4.46 3.82
N ALA A 204 5.23 -4.14 2.81
CA ALA A 204 4.66 -5.13 1.88
C ALA A 204 5.62 -5.54 0.76
N LEU A 205 6.67 -4.75 0.47
CA LEU A 205 7.55 -4.97 -0.68
C LEU A 205 8.28 -6.33 -0.64
N PRO A 206 8.78 -6.82 0.52
CA PRO A 206 9.36 -8.16 0.60
C PRO A 206 8.35 -9.27 0.27
N LEU A 207 7.11 -9.14 0.75
CA LEU A 207 6.04 -10.09 0.46
C LEU A 207 5.67 -10.09 -1.03
N LEU A 208 5.52 -8.90 -1.62
CA LEU A 208 5.29 -8.73 -3.05
C LEU A 208 6.42 -9.34 -3.88
N ARG A 209 7.68 -9.07 -3.53
CA ARG A 209 8.85 -9.66 -4.18
C ARG A 209 8.81 -11.18 -4.10
N HIS A 210 8.48 -11.74 -2.93
CA HIS A 210 8.36 -13.19 -2.75
C HIS A 210 7.29 -13.78 -3.69
N ILE A 211 6.07 -13.23 -3.70
CA ILE A 211 4.99 -13.72 -4.57
C ILE A 211 5.35 -13.56 -6.06
N ILE A 212 5.96 -12.43 -6.43
CA ILE A 212 6.31 -12.15 -7.82
C ILE A 212 7.41 -13.12 -8.26
N LEU A 213 8.53 -13.22 -7.55
CA LEU A 213 9.74 -13.89 -8.05
C LEU A 213 9.91 -15.33 -7.53
N ASN A 214 9.61 -15.59 -6.26
CA ASN A 214 10.03 -16.82 -5.58
C ASN A 214 8.91 -17.86 -5.48
N ASP A 215 7.66 -17.42 -5.38
CA ASP A 215 6.50 -18.32 -5.33
C ASP A 215 6.45 -19.22 -6.56
N ASP A 216 6.18 -20.50 -6.33
CA ASP A 216 5.90 -21.45 -7.40
C ASP A 216 4.64 -21.06 -8.17
N LYS A 217 4.74 -21.20 -9.50
CA LYS A 217 3.70 -20.79 -10.47
C LYS A 217 3.32 -21.97 -11.35
N SER A 218 2.19 -22.60 -11.02
CA SER A 218 1.52 -23.60 -11.87
C SER A 218 0.71 -22.97 -13.01
N SER A 219 0.42 -21.67 -12.88
CA SER A 219 -0.19 -20.81 -13.89
C SER A 219 0.25 -19.36 -13.64
N THR A 220 -0.09 -18.45 -14.56
CA THR A 220 0.17 -17.01 -14.42
C THR A 220 -0.75 -16.32 -13.41
N TYR A 221 -1.65 -17.06 -12.76
CA TYR A 221 -2.75 -16.51 -11.98
C TYR A 221 -2.34 -15.67 -10.76
N LYS A 222 -1.22 -15.98 -10.10
CA LYS A 222 -0.72 -15.14 -9.00
C LYS A 222 -0.33 -13.74 -9.49
N LEU A 223 0.37 -13.70 -10.63
CA LEU A 223 0.75 -12.45 -11.30
C LEU A 223 -0.47 -11.71 -11.85
N GLY A 224 -1.43 -12.46 -12.41
CA GLY A 224 -2.74 -11.95 -12.82
C GLY A 224 -3.49 -11.27 -11.69
N LEU A 225 -3.48 -11.85 -10.48
CA LEU A 225 -4.17 -11.28 -9.32
C LEU A 225 -3.47 -10.02 -8.83
N LEU A 226 -2.15 -10.04 -8.67
CA LEU A 226 -1.40 -8.85 -8.25
C LEU A 226 -1.55 -7.69 -9.23
N ARG A 227 -1.47 -7.97 -10.53
CA ARG A 227 -1.66 -6.95 -11.57
C ARG A 227 -3.10 -6.41 -11.57
N THR A 228 -4.09 -7.28 -11.33
CA THR A 228 -5.49 -6.88 -11.15
C THR A 228 -5.61 -5.87 -10.01
N LEU A 229 -4.99 -6.14 -8.86
CA LEU A 229 -5.02 -5.22 -7.72
C LEU A 229 -4.34 -3.88 -8.02
N CYS A 230 -3.21 -3.89 -8.75
CA CYS A 230 -2.57 -2.65 -9.23
C CYS A 230 -3.53 -1.82 -10.09
N ARG A 231 -4.18 -2.45 -11.07
CA ARG A 231 -5.11 -1.75 -11.98
C ARG A 231 -6.36 -1.23 -11.28
N ILE A 232 -6.84 -1.94 -10.26
CA ILE A 232 -7.94 -1.43 -9.43
C ILE A 232 -7.47 -0.24 -8.58
N ALA A 233 -6.29 -0.31 -7.96
CA ALA A 233 -5.76 0.78 -7.16
C ALA A 233 -5.58 2.08 -7.96
N ASP A 234 -5.13 1.98 -9.22
CA ASP A 234 -4.88 3.14 -10.08
C ASP A 234 -6.17 3.68 -10.77
N GLY A 235 -7.09 2.79 -11.17
CA GLY A 235 -8.22 3.16 -12.05
C GLY A 235 -9.61 3.10 -11.40
N ALA A 236 -9.78 2.32 -10.33
CA ALA A 236 -11.07 2.08 -9.69
C ALA A 236 -10.94 2.05 -8.15
N GLY A 237 -9.97 2.78 -7.61
CA GLY A 237 -9.64 2.77 -6.18
C GLY A 237 -10.75 3.36 -5.31
N GLY A 238 -11.66 4.16 -5.87
CA GLY A 238 -12.84 4.67 -5.16
C GLY A 238 -13.83 3.57 -4.78
N VAL A 239 -13.81 2.43 -5.49
CA VAL A 239 -14.65 1.27 -5.19
C VAL A 239 -14.12 0.46 -3.99
N ALA A 240 -12.88 0.70 -3.55
CA ALA A 240 -12.32 0.05 -2.38
C ALA A 240 -12.88 0.67 -1.09
N GLY A 241 -13.41 -0.17 -0.20
CA GLY A 241 -13.95 0.24 1.10
C GLY A 241 -13.07 -0.20 2.26
N SER A 242 -13.39 0.26 3.48
CA SER A 242 -12.80 -0.31 4.70
C SER A 242 -13.47 -1.66 5.02
N ALA A 243 -12.67 -2.70 5.29
CA ALA A 243 -13.18 -3.97 5.79
C ALA A 243 -13.09 -4.05 7.32
N ASP A 244 -11.96 -3.59 7.86
CA ASP A 244 -11.64 -3.33 9.27
C ASP A 244 -10.31 -2.57 9.32
N ASP A 245 -9.79 -2.31 10.52
CA ASP A 245 -8.58 -1.51 10.77
C ASP A 245 -7.34 -2.04 10.01
N ASP A 246 -7.29 -3.34 9.72
CA ASP A 246 -6.13 -3.99 9.09
C ASP A 246 -6.33 -4.29 7.60
N HIS A 247 -7.54 -4.13 7.05
CA HIS A 247 -7.86 -4.59 5.70
C HIS A 247 -8.75 -3.62 4.90
N VAL A 248 -8.44 -3.55 3.62
CA VAL A 248 -9.25 -2.90 2.59
C VAL A 248 -10.13 -3.95 1.90
N ALA A 249 -11.42 -3.63 1.77
CA ALA A 249 -12.42 -4.43 1.08
C ALA A 249 -12.46 -4.08 -0.42
N ILE A 250 -12.30 -5.08 -1.29
CA ILE A 250 -12.45 -4.92 -2.74
C ILE A 250 -13.54 -5.88 -3.25
N PRO A 251 -14.55 -5.40 -3.98
CA PRO A 251 -15.57 -6.25 -4.59
C PRO A 251 -14.99 -7.32 -5.51
N MET A 252 -15.35 -8.58 -5.30
CA MET A 252 -14.85 -9.71 -6.11
C MET A 252 -15.29 -9.61 -7.57
N GLY A 253 -16.45 -9.02 -7.86
CA GLY A 253 -16.89 -8.77 -9.23
C GLY A 253 -15.95 -7.81 -9.96
N LEU A 254 -15.40 -6.80 -9.27
CA LEU A 254 -14.43 -5.86 -9.84
C LEU A 254 -13.08 -6.53 -10.10
N VAL A 255 -12.62 -7.36 -9.15
CA VAL A 255 -11.43 -8.19 -9.30
C VAL A 255 -11.57 -9.09 -10.54
N ALA A 256 -12.68 -9.81 -10.66
CA ALA A 256 -12.94 -10.70 -11.78
C ALA A 256 -13.14 -9.99 -13.13
N LEU A 257 -13.80 -8.84 -13.15
CA LEU A 257 -13.97 -8.02 -14.36
C LEU A 257 -12.61 -7.56 -14.89
N THR A 258 -11.77 -7.01 -14.01
CA THR A 258 -10.42 -6.54 -14.34
C THR A 258 -9.52 -7.71 -14.77
N TRP A 259 -9.65 -8.86 -14.09
CA TRP A 259 -8.99 -10.10 -14.48
C TRP A 259 -9.34 -10.52 -15.91
N ILE A 260 -10.63 -10.59 -16.26
CA ILE A 260 -11.09 -10.94 -17.61
C ILE A 260 -10.47 -9.98 -18.63
N ARG A 261 -10.48 -8.68 -18.33
CA ARG A 261 -9.89 -7.63 -19.17
C ARG A 261 -8.39 -7.83 -19.40
N LEU A 262 -7.64 -8.21 -18.36
CA LEU A 262 -6.19 -8.51 -18.47
C LEU A 262 -5.92 -9.74 -19.34
N TYR A 263 -6.70 -10.80 -19.17
CA TYR A 263 -6.43 -12.07 -19.86
C TYR A 263 -6.93 -12.11 -21.30
N LYS A 264 -7.96 -11.33 -21.65
CA LYS A 264 -8.54 -11.32 -23.01
C LYS A 264 -7.50 -11.14 -24.13
N PRO A 265 -6.67 -10.08 -24.16
CA PRO A 265 -5.68 -9.91 -25.24
C PRO A 265 -4.64 -11.04 -25.28
N LEU A 266 -4.28 -11.60 -24.12
CA LEU A 266 -3.33 -12.72 -24.04
C LEU A 266 -3.89 -13.99 -24.69
N LEU A 267 -5.16 -14.29 -24.44
CA LEU A 267 -5.82 -15.46 -25.02
C LEU A 267 -6.14 -15.27 -26.50
N VAL A 268 -6.47 -14.04 -26.93
CA VAL A 268 -6.60 -13.69 -28.35
C VAL A 268 -5.29 -13.90 -29.11
N ALA A 269 -4.17 -13.58 -28.47
CA ALA A 269 -2.85 -13.81 -29.01
C ALA A 269 -2.35 -15.27 -28.85
N ASP A 270 -3.20 -16.21 -28.40
CA ASP A 270 -2.85 -17.62 -28.10
C ASP A 270 -1.59 -17.76 -27.21
N LEU A 271 -1.44 -16.87 -26.22
CA LEU A 271 -0.33 -16.90 -25.29
C LEU A 271 -0.63 -17.81 -24.10
N PRO A 272 0.26 -18.77 -23.76
CA PRO A 272 0.00 -19.73 -22.69
C PRO A 272 0.02 -19.07 -21.31
N GLN A 273 -0.96 -19.47 -20.48
CA GLN A 273 -1.16 -19.01 -19.11
C GLN A 273 -0.95 -20.12 -18.08
N ASN A 274 -0.78 -21.35 -18.55
CA ASN A 274 -0.27 -22.50 -17.80
C ASN A 274 0.52 -23.42 -18.77
N PRO A 275 1.19 -24.47 -18.28
CA PRO A 275 2.00 -25.33 -19.14
C PRO A 275 1.24 -26.06 -20.27
N SER A 276 -0.08 -26.21 -20.19
CA SER A 276 -0.85 -27.12 -21.03
C SER A 276 -2.03 -26.49 -21.78
N ASN A 277 -2.32 -25.20 -21.58
CA ASN A 277 -3.41 -24.52 -22.27
C ASN A 277 -3.03 -24.11 -23.71
N ARG A 278 -4.04 -24.15 -24.59
CA ARG A 278 -4.07 -23.55 -25.93
C ARG A 278 -5.34 -22.71 -26.00
N GLY A 279 -5.21 -21.44 -26.38
CA GLY A 279 -6.27 -20.45 -26.21
C GLY A 279 -6.93 -20.55 -24.82
N CYS A 280 -8.25 -20.71 -24.82
CA CYS A 280 -9.08 -20.80 -23.61
C CYS A 280 -9.13 -22.20 -22.96
N GLU A 281 -8.62 -23.25 -23.60
CA GLU A 281 -8.76 -24.62 -23.09
C GLU A 281 -7.99 -24.82 -21.78
N ARG A 282 -8.51 -25.67 -20.88
CA ARG A 282 -7.87 -25.99 -19.59
C ARG A 282 -7.62 -24.77 -18.68
N LEU A 283 -8.31 -23.66 -18.92
CA LEU A 283 -8.36 -22.51 -18.02
C LEU A 283 -9.72 -22.46 -17.31
N GLY A 284 -9.69 -22.50 -15.97
CA GLY A 284 -10.91 -22.55 -15.14
C GLY A 284 -11.87 -21.38 -15.33
N PHE A 285 -11.38 -20.20 -15.74
CA PHE A 285 -12.22 -19.00 -15.94
C PHE A 285 -12.65 -18.80 -17.40
N ALA A 286 -11.86 -19.27 -18.38
CA ALA A 286 -12.08 -19.00 -19.80
C ALA A 286 -13.02 -20.05 -20.46
N LYS A 287 -14.22 -20.22 -19.91
CA LYS A 287 -15.21 -21.19 -20.40
C LYS A 287 -16.06 -20.62 -21.55
N THR A 288 -17.17 -21.29 -21.88
CA THR A 288 -18.12 -20.87 -22.92
C THR A 288 -18.58 -19.42 -22.76
N ALA A 289 -18.90 -18.99 -21.54
CA ALA A 289 -19.34 -17.62 -21.27
C ALA A 289 -18.26 -16.57 -21.61
N PHE A 290 -17.00 -16.84 -21.25
CA PHE A 290 -15.86 -15.98 -21.62
C PHE A 290 -15.70 -15.88 -23.14
N ARG A 291 -15.83 -16.99 -23.87
CA ARG A 291 -15.70 -16.99 -25.34
C ARG A 291 -16.79 -16.17 -26.03
N LYS A 292 -18.00 -16.11 -25.46
CA LYS A 292 -19.08 -15.22 -25.96
C LYS A 292 -18.74 -13.73 -25.84
N LEU A 293 -17.75 -13.36 -25.04
CA LEU A 293 -17.29 -11.98 -24.88
C LEU A 293 -16.16 -11.61 -25.85
N TRP A 294 -15.82 -12.45 -26.83
CA TRP A 294 -14.68 -12.21 -27.72
C TRP A 294 -14.81 -10.89 -28.50
N GLU A 295 -16.01 -10.62 -29.02
CA GLU A 295 -16.34 -9.39 -29.76
C GLU A 295 -16.62 -8.19 -28.84
N VAL A 296 -16.80 -8.42 -27.54
CA VAL A 296 -16.94 -7.32 -26.58
C VAL A 296 -15.59 -6.63 -26.44
N SER A 297 -15.56 -5.33 -26.71
CA SER A 297 -14.36 -4.53 -26.52
C SER A 297 -13.93 -4.60 -25.06
N HIS A 298 -12.63 -4.80 -24.82
CA HIS A 298 -12.10 -4.77 -23.45
C HIS A 298 -12.25 -3.37 -22.80
N HIS A 299 -12.45 -2.31 -23.59
CA HIS A 299 -12.74 -0.97 -23.07
C HIS A 299 -14.15 -0.86 -22.46
N ASP A 300 -15.08 -1.72 -22.89
CA ASP A 300 -16.46 -1.74 -22.38
C ASP A 300 -16.58 -2.59 -21.09
N LEU A 301 -15.56 -3.39 -20.78
CA LEU A 301 -15.47 -4.17 -19.54
C LEU A 301 -14.95 -3.29 -18.38
N ARG A 302 -15.70 -2.24 -18.03
CA ARG A 302 -15.37 -1.27 -16.97
C ARG A 302 -16.58 -0.86 -16.15
N VAL A 303 -16.32 -0.31 -14.96
CA VAL A 303 -17.35 0.17 -14.04
C VAL A 303 -18.28 1.18 -14.73
N GLY A 304 -19.58 1.10 -14.43
CA GLY A 304 -20.63 1.95 -14.97
C GLY A 304 -21.28 1.47 -16.28
N MET A 305 -20.65 0.55 -17.02
CA MET A 305 -21.17 0.08 -18.32
C MET A 305 -22.40 -0.83 -18.14
N PRO A 306 -23.47 -0.62 -18.93
CA PRO A 306 -24.65 -1.48 -18.95
C PRO A 306 -24.47 -2.66 -19.93
N PHE A 307 -25.03 -3.82 -19.58
CA PHE A 307 -25.09 -5.00 -20.42
C PHE A 307 -26.47 -5.66 -20.30
N THR A 308 -27.06 -6.04 -21.44
CA THR A 308 -28.39 -6.67 -21.50
C THR A 308 -28.37 -7.92 -22.36
N GLY A 309 -29.46 -8.70 -22.31
CA GLY A 309 -29.64 -9.89 -23.13
C GLY A 309 -28.55 -10.95 -22.96
N ASP A 310 -28.23 -11.65 -24.04
CA ASP A 310 -27.27 -12.77 -24.04
C ASP A 310 -25.85 -12.33 -23.66
N THR A 311 -25.44 -11.12 -24.05
CA THR A 311 -24.14 -10.56 -23.70
C THR A 311 -24.04 -10.30 -22.21
N GLY A 312 -25.09 -9.75 -21.59
CA GLY A 312 -25.17 -9.57 -20.14
C GLY A 312 -25.10 -10.90 -19.40
N ALA A 313 -25.90 -11.90 -19.82
CA ALA A 313 -25.88 -13.22 -19.22
C ALA A 313 -24.50 -13.90 -19.33
N ALA A 314 -23.82 -13.76 -20.49
CA ALA A 314 -22.46 -14.24 -20.70
C ALA A 314 -21.46 -13.53 -19.78
N LEU A 315 -21.55 -12.20 -19.66
CA LEU A 315 -20.66 -11.42 -18.79
C LEU A 315 -20.81 -11.83 -17.32
N HIS A 316 -22.04 -11.93 -16.84
CA HIS A 316 -22.31 -12.37 -15.47
C HIS A 316 -21.70 -13.75 -15.19
N GLN A 317 -21.92 -14.71 -16.09
CA GLN A 317 -21.39 -16.05 -15.93
C GLN A 317 -19.85 -16.09 -16.03
N ALA A 318 -19.24 -15.29 -16.91
CA ALA A 318 -17.79 -15.16 -17.02
C ALA A 318 -17.17 -14.58 -15.73
N ILE A 319 -17.78 -13.54 -15.15
CA ILE A 319 -17.37 -12.98 -13.85
C ILE A 319 -17.44 -14.08 -12.78
N LYS A 320 -18.54 -14.84 -12.73
CA LYS A 320 -18.70 -15.94 -11.76
C LYS A 320 -17.63 -17.02 -11.91
N ASP A 321 -17.31 -17.42 -13.14
CA ASP A 321 -16.25 -18.40 -13.43
C ASP A 321 -14.85 -17.88 -13.06
N ALA A 322 -14.58 -16.59 -13.30
CA ALA A 322 -13.36 -15.93 -12.88
C ALA A 322 -13.23 -15.83 -11.36
N VAL A 323 -14.28 -15.38 -10.64
CA VAL A 323 -14.32 -15.33 -9.17
C VAL A 323 -14.01 -16.71 -8.58
N ARG A 324 -14.66 -17.77 -9.07
CA ARG A 324 -14.41 -19.14 -8.61
C ARG A 324 -12.96 -19.54 -8.83
N THR A 325 -12.41 -19.26 -10.01
CA THR A 325 -11.02 -19.60 -10.34
C THR A 325 -10.02 -18.85 -9.46
N ILE A 326 -10.25 -17.55 -9.24
CA ILE A 326 -9.40 -16.69 -8.39
C ILE A 326 -9.37 -17.23 -6.95
N VAL A 327 -10.55 -17.56 -6.39
CA VAL A 327 -10.67 -18.09 -5.03
C VAL A 327 -9.99 -19.46 -4.89
N GLN A 328 -10.23 -20.37 -5.85
CA GLN A 328 -9.70 -21.75 -5.79
C GLN A 328 -8.20 -21.83 -6.07
N MET A 329 -7.66 -20.88 -6.82
CA MET A 329 -6.26 -20.90 -7.26
C MET A 329 -5.45 -19.80 -6.56
N PRO A 330 -5.20 -18.60 -7.14
CA PRO A 330 -4.22 -17.67 -6.59
C PRO A 330 -4.54 -17.26 -5.14
N VAL A 331 -5.80 -17.07 -4.75
CA VAL A 331 -6.14 -16.75 -3.35
C VAL A 331 -5.77 -17.88 -2.39
N ARG A 332 -6.04 -19.14 -2.76
CA ARG A 332 -5.72 -20.32 -1.94
C ARG A 332 -4.21 -20.53 -1.78
N TYR A 333 -3.44 -20.24 -2.83
CA TYR A 333 -2.01 -20.57 -2.91
C TYR A 333 -1.07 -19.37 -2.75
N MET A 334 -1.59 -18.15 -2.59
CA MET A 334 -0.82 -16.97 -2.16
C MET A 334 -0.92 -16.87 -0.64
N THR A 335 0.00 -17.54 0.03
CA THR A 335 0.09 -17.60 1.49
C THR A 335 1.31 -16.84 1.99
N TYR A 336 1.27 -16.43 3.26
CA TYR A 336 2.46 -15.86 3.88
C TYR A 336 3.61 -16.89 3.88
N PRO A 337 4.89 -16.44 3.79
CA PRO A 337 6.04 -17.32 3.87
C PRO A 337 5.95 -18.28 5.06
N ASN A 338 6.33 -19.55 4.84
CA ASN A 338 6.33 -20.61 5.86
C ASN A 338 4.96 -20.93 6.49
N GLY A 339 3.84 -20.52 5.86
CA GLY A 339 2.50 -20.75 6.38
C GLY A 339 1.48 -21.15 5.32
N THR A 340 0.32 -21.61 5.80
CA THR A 340 -0.84 -21.97 4.96
C THR A 340 -1.92 -20.89 4.94
N ARG A 341 -1.75 -19.80 5.69
CA ARG A 341 -2.72 -18.72 5.79
C ARG A 341 -2.73 -17.88 4.51
N PRO A 342 -3.89 -17.73 3.83
CA PRO A 342 -4.03 -16.87 2.66
C PRO A 342 -3.75 -15.40 2.98
N ILE A 343 -3.08 -14.71 2.05
CA ILE A 343 -2.80 -13.27 2.15
C ILE A 343 -4.06 -12.45 1.82
N LEU A 344 -4.88 -12.94 0.88
CA LEU A 344 -6.02 -12.22 0.30
C LEU A 344 -7.35 -12.96 0.54
N PRO A 345 -7.77 -13.18 1.80
CA PRO A 345 -8.97 -13.96 2.08
C PRO A 345 -10.22 -13.30 1.47
N VAL A 346 -11.17 -14.12 1.04
CA VAL A 346 -12.45 -13.67 0.45
C VAL A 346 -13.59 -13.99 1.40
N ARG A 347 -14.50 -13.03 1.61
CA ARG A 347 -15.74 -13.18 2.39
C ARG A 347 -16.97 -13.05 1.49
N GLY A 348 -18.07 -13.69 1.90
CA GLY A 348 -19.35 -13.63 1.18
C GLY A 348 -19.45 -14.66 0.05
N PRO A 349 -20.55 -14.63 -0.73
CA PRO A 349 -20.87 -15.69 -1.68
C PRO A 349 -19.96 -15.64 -2.91
N VAL A 350 -19.14 -16.69 -3.10
CA VAL A 350 -18.32 -16.92 -4.30
C VAL A 350 -19.19 -17.29 -5.53
N THR A 351 -20.47 -17.59 -5.29
CA THR A 351 -21.47 -17.89 -6.32
C THR A 351 -22.60 -16.88 -6.23
N ALA A 352 -22.55 -15.83 -7.05
CA ALA A 352 -23.69 -14.93 -7.24
C ALA A 352 -24.92 -15.72 -7.75
N SER A 353 -26.11 -15.19 -7.47
CA SER A 353 -27.42 -15.72 -7.86
C SER A 353 -27.61 -15.73 -9.39
N ARG A 354 -28.81 -16.09 -9.87
CA ARG A 354 -29.12 -16.08 -11.32
C ARG A 354 -28.85 -14.70 -11.91
N ALA A 355 -28.33 -14.66 -13.14
CA ALA A 355 -28.03 -13.41 -13.84
C ALA A 355 -29.28 -12.49 -13.86
N PRO A 356 -29.16 -11.22 -13.45
CA PRO A 356 -30.22 -10.23 -13.59
C PRO A 356 -30.62 -10.03 -15.06
N ALA A 357 -31.84 -9.58 -15.31
CA ALA A 357 -32.34 -9.31 -16.67
C ALA A 357 -31.55 -8.20 -17.40
N GLY A 358 -30.99 -7.26 -16.64
CA GLY A 358 -30.05 -6.25 -17.10
C GLY A 358 -28.99 -6.02 -16.04
N ILE A 359 -27.75 -5.86 -16.47
CA ILE A 359 -26.58 -5.67 -15.60
C ILE A 359 -26.07 -4.26 -15.78
N ARG A 360 -25.77 -3.61 -14.67
CA ARG A 360 -24.93 -2.43 -14.64
C ARG A 360 -23.73 -2.76 -13.78
N LEU A 361 -22.53 -2.47 -14.28
CA LEU A 361 -21.29 -2.76 -13.57
C LEU A 361 -21.04 -1.71 -12.48
N ASP A 362 -21.91 -1.61 -11.47
CA ASP A 362 -21.78 -0.69 -10.34
C ASP A 362 -21.27 -1.40 -9.06
N GLY A 363 -20.99 -0.61 -8.02
CA GLY A 363 -20.48 -1.11 -6.74
C GLY A 363 -21.34 -2.24 -6.15
N PRO A 364 -22.67 -2.06 -5.98
CA PRO A 364 -23.56 -3.11 -5.48
C PRO A 364 -23.55 -4.39 -6.31
N TYR A 365 -23.64 -4.30 -7.64
CA TYR A 365 -23.56 -5.49 -8.50
C TYR A 365 -22.21 -6.20 -8.37
N LEU A 366 -21.10 -5.46 -8.39
CA LEU A 366 -19.76 -6.05 -8.30
C LEU A 366 -19.50 -6.65 -6.91
N ALA A 367 -20.08 -6.09 -5.85
CA ALA A 367 -19.99 -6.62 -4.48
C ALA A 367 -20.84 -7.88 -4.26
N SER A 368 -21.85 -8.12 -5.11
CA SER A 368 -22.72 -9.32 -5.02
C SER A 368 -21.97 -10.65 -5.20
N PHE A 369 -20.73 -10.63 -5.70
CA PHE A 369 -19.87 -11.80 -5.87
C PHE A 369 -18.92 -12.05 -4.68
N GLY A 370 -19.13 -11.35 -3.56
CA GLY A 370 -18.26 -11.38 -2.39
C GLY A 370 -17.22 -10.26 -2.38
N THR A 371 -16.36 -10.28 -1.36
CA THR A 371 -15.38 -9.23 -1.08
C THR A 371 -14.02 -9.85 -0.77
N MET A 372 -13.00 -9.42 -1.50
CA MET A 372 -11.59 -9.69 -1.18
C MET A 372 -11.13 -8.73 -0.09
N ARG A 373 -10.42 -9.26 0.90
CA ARG A 373 -9.80 -8.46 1.97
C ARG A 373 -8.30 -8.38 1.70
N VAL A 374 -7.83 -7.18 1.35
CA VAL A 374 -6.42 -6.89 1.08
C VAL A 374 -5.81 -6.26 2.34
N PRO A 375 -4.70 -6.77 2.89
CA PRO A 375 -4.02 -6.13 4.02
C PRO A 375 -3.72 -4.64 3.73
N ALA A 376 -3.95 -3.76 4.70
CA ALA A 376 -3.86 -2.32 4.51
C ALA A 376 -2.46 -1.85 4.07
N HIS A 377 -1.41 -2.43 4.64
CA HIS A 377 -0.02 -2.18 4.23
C HIS A 377 0.22 -2.60 2.77
N LEU A 378 -0.32 -3.75 2.35
CA LEU A 378 -0.21 -4.24 0.96
C LEU A 378 -0.97 -3.33 -0.01
N TRP A 379 -2.19 -2.90 0.34
CA TRP A 379 -2.96 -1.97 -0.47
C TRP A 379 -2.27 -0.61 -0.60
N THR A 380 -1.75 -0.08 0.52
CA THR A 380 -0.96 1.15 0.54
C THR A 380 0.28 1.04 -0.34
N ALA A 381 0.98 -0.09 -0.29
CA ALA A 381 2.13 -0.35 -1.13
C ALA A 381 1.78 -0.32 -2.61
N ILE A 382 0.68 -0.98 -2.99
CA ILE A 382 0.19 -0.98 -4.38
C ILE A 382 -0.17 0.44 -4.82
N GLN A 383 -0.87 1.22 -4.00
CA GLN A 383 -1.25 2.60 -4.33
C GLN A 383 -0.07 3.56 -4.47
N ARG A 384 1.00 3.36 -3.69
CA ARG A 384 2.16 4.26 -3.67
C ARG A 384 3.26 3.84 -4.63
N PHE A 385 3.43 2.53 -4.81
CA PHE A 385 4.56 1.95 -5.53
C PHE A 385 4.15 1.18 -6.79
N SER A 386 2.92 1.34 -7.30
CA SER A 386 2.44 0.68 -8.53
C SER A 386 3.40 0.86 -9.72
N ALA A 387 3.98 2.05 -9.87
CA ALA A 387 4.98 2.38 -10.88
C ALA A 387 6.23 1.47 -10.88
N TRP A 388 6.55 0.84 -9.75
CA TRP A 388 7.65 -0.14 -9.65
C TRP A 388 7.13 -1.59 -9.54
N ILE A 389 6.01 -1.80 -8.84
CA ILE A 389 5.41 -3.12 -8.62
C ILE A 389 4.88 -3.71 -9.92
N GLU A 390 4.12 -2.95 -10.70
CA GLU A 390 3.47 -3.49 -11.90
C GLU A 390 4.47 -3.87 -13.00
N PRO A 391 5.48 -3.06 -13.35
CA PRO A 391 6.50 -3.48 -14.31
C PRO A 391 7.22 -4.77 -13.88
N ALA A 392 7.48 -4.96 -12.59
CA ALA A 392 8.06 -6.20 -12.08
C ALA A 392 7.12 -7.41 -12.29
N ILE A 393 5.81 -7.24 -12.07
CA ILE A 393 4.80 -8.26 -12.35
C ILE A 393 4.77 -8.61 -13.84
N ILE A 394 4.75 -7.60 -14.72
CA ILE A 394 4.70 -7.80 -16.18
C ILE A 394 5.94 -8.55 -16.66
N ALA A 395 7.13 -8.13 -16.23
CA ALA A 395 8.38 -8.78 -16.61
C ALA A 395 8.41 -10.26 -16.22
N GLU A 396 8.00 -10.58 -14.99
CA GLU A 396 7.95 -11.99 -14.55
C GLU A 396 6.82 -12.76 -15.25
N TRP A 397 5.69 -12.13 -15.58
CA TRP A 397 4.62 -12.78 -16.33
C TRP A 397 5.10 -13.16 -17.74
N ILE A 398 5.77 -12.25 -18.44
CA ILE A 398 6.39 -12.54 -19.74
C ILE A 398 7.34 -13.73 -19.63
N ARG A 399 8.23 -13.74 -18.62
CA ARG A 399 9.18 -14.84 -18.39
C ARG A 399 8.48 -16.17 -18.13
N VAL A 400 7.42 -16.19 -17.32
CA VAL A 400 6.60 -17.39 -17.04
C VAL A 400 5.91 -17.90 -18.31
N THR A 401 5.29 -17.00 -19.08
CA THR A 401 4.60 -17.35 -20.33
C THR A 401 5.57 -17.89 -21.38
N GLN A 402 6.78 -17.32 -21.51
CA GLN A 402 7.85 -17.87 -22.36
C GLN A 402 8.24 -19.29 -21.94
N ARG A 403 8.43 -19.53 -20.63
CA ARG A 403 8.72 -20.88 -20.10
C ARG A 403 7.62 -21.89 -20.45
N TYR A 404 6.35 -21.49 -20.36
CA TYR A 404 5.24 -22.36 -20.76
C TYR A 404 5.21 -22.59 -22.27
N GLY A 405 5.47 -21.55 -23.09
CA GLY A 405 5.62 -21.69 -24.54
C GLY A 405 6.69 -22.71 -24.92
N ALA A 406 7.87 -22.62 -24.29
CA ALA A 406 8.97 -23.56 -24.51
C ALA A 406 8.58 -25.01 -24.15
N LYS A 407 7.91 -25.23 -23.01
CA LYS A 407 7.37 -26.55 -22.62
C LYS A 407 6.35 -27.11 -23.62
N GLN A 408 5.70 -26.22 -24.37
CA GLN A 408 4.74 -26.56 -25.41
C GLN A 408 5.36 -26.63 -26.81
N GLY A 409 6.70 -26.59 -26.92
CA GLY A 409 7.43 -26.63 -28.20
C GLY A 409 7.33 -25.35 -29.04
N ARG A 410 7.02 -24.20 -28.42
CA ARG A 410 6.82 -22.92 -29.10
C ARG A 410 7.87 -21.90 -28.68
N SER A 411 8.44 -21.20 -29.66
CA SER A 411 9.13 -19.92 -29.43
C SER A 411 8.09 -18.80 -29.50
N LEU A 412 8.03 -17.95 -28.47
CA LEU A 412 7.11 -16.83 -28.40
C LEU A 412 7.86 -15.53 -28.64
N ASP A 413 7.39 -14.74 -29.60
CA ASP A 413 7.92 -13.42 -29.88
C ASP A 413 7.69 -12.45 -28.70
N GLU A 414 8.76 -11.79 -28.27
CA GLU A 414 8.74 -10.87 -27.14
C GLU A 414 7.96 -9.60 -27.45
N ALA A 415 8.02 -9.09 -28.70
CA ALA A 415 7.25 -7.92 -29.10
C ALA A 415 5.74 -8.21 -29.05
N ARG A 416 5.30 -9.37 -29.54
CA ARG A 416 3.91 -9.84 -29.41
C ARG A 416 3.47 -10.01 -27.96
N LEU A 417 4.35 -10.54 -27.09
CA LEU A 417 4.09 -10.68 -25.66
C LEU A 417 3.89 -9.32 -25.00
N ALA A 418 4.83 -8.38 -25.21
CA ALA A 418 4.76 -7.03 -24.67
C ALA A 418 3.50 -6.28 -25.15
N ALA A 419 3.18 -6.39 -26.45
CA ALA A 419 1.98 -5.79 -27.02
C ALA A 419 0.70 -6.34 -26.36
N ALA A 420 0.60 -7.67 -26.19
CA ALA A 420 -0.57 -8.29 -25.55
C ALA A 420 -0.65 -8.03 -24.03
N MET A 421 0.48 -7.73 -23.39
CA MET A 421 0.54 -7.30 -21.99
C MET A 421 0.20 -5.83 -21.80
N THR A 422 0.18 -5.02 -22.86
CA THR A 422 -0.13 -3.59 -22.75
C THR A 422 -1.56 -3.40 -22.25
N TRP A 423 -1.71 -2.66 -21.15
CA TRP A 423 -3.03 -2.31 -20.67
C TRP A 423 -3.64 -1.28 -21.61
N SER A 424 -4.76 -1.62 -22.23
CA SER A 424 -5.47 -0.70 -23.10
C SER A 424 -6.22 0.31 -22.24
N ASP A 425 -5.62 1.47 -21.98
CA ASP A 425 -6.29 2.61 -21.37
C ASP A 425 -7.57 2.98 -22.13
N PRO A 426 -8.56 3.66 -21.51
CA PRO A 426 -9.72 4.15 -22.25
C PRO A 426 -9.26 4.95 -23.48
N SER A 427 -10.05 5.02 -24.55
CA SER A 427 -9.72 5.97 -25.61
C SER A 427 -9.77 7.39 -25.04
N ARG A 428 -8.87 8.28 -25.52
CA ARG A 428 -8.94 9.73 -25.23
C ARG A 428 -10.10 10.35 -26.01
N ASP A 429 -11.32 9.94 -25.65
CA ASP A 429 -12.55 10.29 -26.33
C ASP A 429 -13.25 11.44 -25.61
N VAL A 430 -13.28 12.60 -26.29
CA VAL A 430 -13.90 13.83 -25.79
C VAL A 430 -15.20 14.17 -26.53
N ARG A 431 -15.76 13.25 -27.33
CA ARG A 431 -16.96 13.52 -28.15
C ARG A 431 -18.16 13.94 -27.31
N VAL A 432 -18.50 13.15 -26.29
CA VAL A 432 -19.65 13.42 -25.41
C VAL A 432 -19.52 14.78 -24.70
N PRO A 433 -18.41 15.11 -24.00
CA PRO A 433 -18.23 16.45 -23.44
C PRO A 433 -18.24 17.56 -24.49
N ARG A 434 -17.67 17.34 -25.68
CA ARG A 434 -17.67 18.33 -26.77
C ARG A 434 -19.08 18.64 -27.27
N GLU A 435 -19.91 17.64 -27.52
CA GLU A 435 -21.32 17.82 -27.90
C GLU A 435 -22.14 18.53 -26.82
N ARG A 436 -21.82 18.33 -25.53
CA ARG A 436 -22.46 19.07 -24.43
C ARG A 436 -21.99 20.52 -24.40
N ALA A 437 -20.69 20.76 -24.58
CA ALA A 437 -20.11 22.09 -24.65
C ALA A 437 -20.67 22.90 -25.84
N GLU A 438 -20.78 22.31 -27.02
CA GLU A 438 -21.35 22.97 -28.21
C GLU A 438 -22.82 23.37 -28.01
N ARG A 439 -23.62 22.54 -27.34
CA ARG A 439 -25.01 22.88 -26.96
C ARG A 439 -25.08 24.05 -25.99
N LEU A 440 -24.20 24.08 -24.98
CA LEU A 440 -24.13 25.18 -24.01
C LEU A 440 -23.49 26.45 -24.61
N LEU A 441 -22.65 26.31 -25.63
CA LEU A 441 -22.10 27.43 -26.37
C LEU A 441 -23.22 28.18 -27.12
N ALA A 442 -24.19 27.46 -27.67
CA ALA A 442 -25.34 28.06 -28.36
C ALA A 442 -26.23 28.90 -27.44
N THR A 443 -26.21 28.66 -26.12
CA THR A 443 -26.95 29.47 -25.13
C THR A 443 -26.14 30.66 -24.60
N GLY A 444 -24.89 30.83 -25.04
CA GLY A 444 -24.01 31.94 -24.64
C GLY A 444 -23.41 31.82 -23.23
N ARG A 445 -23.62 30.69 -22.54
CA ARG A 445 -23.28 30.50 -21.12
C ARG A 445 -21.92 29.81 -20.88
N LEU A 446 -21.22 29.39 -21.94
CA LEU A 446 -20.02 28.57 -21.80
C LEU A 446 -18.73 29.39 -21.60
N HIS A 447 -18.03 29.12 -20.50
CA HIS A 447 -16.75 29.74 -20.14
C HIS A 447 -15.65 28.68 -19.98
N CYS A 448 -14.40 29.10 -20.18
CA CYS A 448 -13.25 28.26 -19.89
C CYS A 448 -13.14 28.07 -18.37
N VAL A 449 -13.12 26.83 -17.89
CA VAL A 449 -13.04 26.54 -16.44
C VAL A 449 -11.79 27.17 -15.80
N TRP A 450 -10.66 27.15 -16.51
CA TRP A 450 -9.39 27.66 -16.00
C TRP A 450 -9.28 29.18 -16.01
N SER A 451 -9.57 29.81 -17.15
CA SER A 451 -9.34 31.25 -17.34
C SER A 451 -10.56 32.13 -17.07
N GLY A 452 -11.75 31.55 -16.93
CA GLY A 452 -13.01 32.30 -16.83
C GLY A 452 -13.44 33.01 -18.12
N LYS A 453 -12.60 33.05 -19.16
CA LYS A 453 -12.93 33.70 -20.44
C LYS A 453 -14.06 32.97 -21.16
N ARG A 454 -14.98 33.74 -21.74
CA ARG A 454 -16.06 33.21 -22.58
C ARG A 454 -15.48 32.45 -23.76
N LEU A 455 -16.02 31.27 -24.04
CA LEU A 455 -15.59 30.44 -25.16
C LEU A 455 -16.38 30.78 -26.44
N THR A 456 -15.75 30.52 -27.57
CA THR A 456 -16.32 30.59 -28.93
C THR A 456 -16.07 29.26 -29.62
N ALA A 457 -16.74 29.01 -30.76
CA ALA A 457 -16.52 27.78 -31.53
C ALA A 457 -15.05 27.61 -31.94
N GLY A 458 -14.36 28.70 -32.28
CA GLY A 458 -12.95 28.67 -32.68
C GLY A 458 -11.96 28.49 -31.52
N SER A 459 -12.39 28.76 -30.29
CA SER A 459 -11.54 28.70 -29.08
C SER A 459 -11.84 27.51 -28.16
N LEU A 460 -12.97 26.82 -28.35
CA LEU A 460 -13.41 25.70 -27.54
C LEU A 460 -12.51 24.47 -27.71
N ASP A 461 -12.03 23.96 -26.58
CA ASP A 461 -11.40 22.65 -26.48
C ASP A 461 -11.90 21.91 -25.23
N ILE A 462 -11.63 20.61 -25.14
CA ILE A 462 -11.93 19.79 -23.96
C ILE A 462 -10.61 19.39 -23.31
N ASP A 463 -10.37 19.89 -22.11
CA ASP A 463 -9.20 19.56 -21.30
C ASP A 463 -9.51 18.41 -20.33
N HIS A 464 -8.48 17.63 -20.02
CA HIS A 464 -8.52 16.68 -18.91
C HIS A 464 -7.99 17.39 -17.67
N CYS A 465 -8.81 17.58 -16.64
CA CYS A 465 -8.43 18.25 -15.40
C CYS A 465 -7.09 17.72 -14.88
N PHE A 466 -6.96 16.40 -14.77
CA PHE A 466 -5.68 15.73 -14.57
C PHE A 466 -5.14 15.17 -15.89
N PRO A 467 -3.84 15.35 -16.16
CA PRO A 467 -3.26 15.05 -17.46
C PRO A 467 -3.26 13.54 -17.75
N TRP A 468 -3.61 13.20 -18.99
CA TRP A 468 -3.76 11.83 -19.45
C TRP A 468 -2.50 10.97 -19.26
N THR A 469 -1.32 11.58 -19.43
CA THR A 469 -0.01 10.91 -19.31
C THR A 469 0.29 10.41 -17.90
N VAL A 470 -0.32 11.05 -16.90
CA VAL A 470 -0.17 10.73 -15.47
C VAL A 470 -1.31 9.84 -14.99
N TRP A 471 -2.53 10.17 -15.42
CA TRP A 471 -3.72 9.42 -15.07
C TRP A 471 -4.64 9.30 -16.30
N PRO A 472 -4.62 8.16 -17.00
CA PRO A 472 -5.44 7.87 -18.18
C PRO A 472 -6.94 7.75 -17.87
N CYS A 473 -7.54 8.83 -17.38
CA CYS A 473 -8.93 8.89 -16.92
C CYS A 473 -9.76 9.72 -17.91
N GLY A 474 -10.63 9.05 -18.66
CA GLY A 474 -11.58 9.64 -19.60
C GLY A 474 -12.99 9.80 -19.03
N ASP A 475 -13.10 9.86 -17.71
CA ASP A 475 -14.38 9.99 -17.01
C ASP A 475 -14.94 11.41 -17.16
N LEU A 476 -16.27 11.53 -17.22
CA LEU A 476 -16.94 12.80 -17.50
C LEU A 476 -16.59 13.91 -16.50
N TRP A 477 -16.34 13.55 -15.23
CA TRP A 477 -15.91 14.52 -14.22
C TRP A 477 -14.53 15.13 -14.52
N ASN A 478 -13.64 14.38 -15.17
CA ASN A 478 -12.28 14.82 -15.51
C ASN A 478 -12.24 15.65 -16.80
N LEU A 479 -13.33 15.71 -17.58
CA LEU A 479 -13.38 16.36 -18.90
C LEU A 479 -14.11 17.71 -18.83
N MET A 480 -13.40 18.80 -19.12
CA MET A 480 -13.87 20.16 -18.87
C MET A 480 -13.66 21.10 -20.07
N PRO A 481 -14.56 22.08 -20.29
CA PRO A 481 -14.41 23.04 -21.37
C PRO A 481 -13.27 24.01 -21.06
N ALA A 482 -12.31 24.09 -21.98
CA ALA A 482 -11.13 24.92 -21.85
C ALA A 482 -10.88 25.73 -23.12
N HIS A 483 -10.14 26.83 -22.98
CA HIS A 483 -9.62 27.56 -24.13
C HIS A 483 -8.48 26.74 -24.76
N ARG A 484 -8.49 26.57 -26.08
CA ARG A 484 -7.47 25.75 -26.79
C ARG A 484 -6.03 26.11 -26.46
N LYS A 485 -5.71 27.40 -26.36
CA LYS A 485 -4.36 27.87 -25.96
C LYS A 485 -3.97 27.40 -24.56
N VAL A 486 -4.93 27.45 -23.63
CA VAL A 486 -4.73 26.99 -22.25
C VAL A 486 -4.45 25.49 -22.25
N ASN A 487 -5.31 24.70 -22.90
CA ASN A 487 -5.15 23.24 -22.96
C ASN A 487 -3.84 22.82 -23.66
N GLN A 488 -3.61 23.33 -24.88
CA GLN A 488 -2.58 22.84 -25.80
C GLN A 488 -1.19 23.41 -25.53
N HIS A 489 -1.08 24.58 -24.90
CA HIS A 489 0.20 25.28 -24.77
C HIS A 489 0.55 25.65 -23.33
N GLU A 490 -0.42 26.02 -22.49
CA GLU A 490 -0.17 26.53 -21.14
C GLU A 490 -0.26 25.45 -20.06
N LYS A 491 -1.32 24.65 -19.99
CA LYS A 491 -1.46 23.59 -18.98
C LYS A 491 -0.63 22.37 -19.37
N ARG A 492 -0.85 21.81 -20.57
CA ARG A 492 -0.21 20.57 -21.05
C ARG A 492 -0.34 19.44 -20.02
N ASP A 493 0.73 18.67 -19.81
CA ASP A 493 0.79 17.51 -18.91
C ASP A 493 0.99 17.86 -17.43
N ARG A 494 0.49 19.03 -16.99
CA ARG A 494 0.63 19.51 -15.61
C ARG A 494 -0.67 19.45 -14.84
N LEU A 495 -0.56 19.27 -13.52
CA LEU A 495 -1.70 19.36 -12.61
C LEU A 495 -2.08 20.83 -12.39
N PRO A 496 -3.37 21.18 -12.36
CA PRO A 496 -3.81 22.48 -11.83
C PRO A 496 -3.32 22.65 -10.38
N ALA A 497 -2.67 23.79 -10.06
CA ALA A 497 -2.26 24.10 -8.69
C ALA A 497 -3.47 24.32 -7.76
N ASP A 498 -3.30 24.14 -6.45
CA ASP A 498 -4.38 24.32 -5.46
C ASP A 498 -5.07 25.70 -5.54
N PRO A 499 -4.35 26.84 -5.63
CA PRO A 499 -4.99 28.15 -5.77
C PRO A 499 -5.85 28.25 -7.05
N LEU A 500 -5.37 27.67 -8.16
CA LEU A 500 -6.09 27.70 -9.42
C LEU A 500 -7.39 26.89 -9.33
N LEU A 501 -7.35 25.68 -8.74
CA LEU A 501 -8.56 24.89 -8.51
C LEU A 501 -9.58 25.65 -7.67
N ARG A 502 -9.17 26.23 -6.54
CA ARG A 502 -10.06 27.05 -5.69
C ARG A 502 -10.75 28.16 -6.48
N THR A 503 -10.00 28.90 -7.30
CA THR A 503 -10.60 29.95 -8.14
C THR A 503 -11.48 29.42 -9.28
N ALA A 504 -11.32 28.16 -9.68
CA ALA A 504 -12.08 27.50 -10.73
C ALA A 504 -13.28 26.69 -10.21
N GLN A 505 -13.40 26.50 -8.89
CA GLN A 505 -14.41 25.64 -8.25
C GLN A 505 -15.82 25.90 -8.78
N GLU A 506 -16.31 27.14 -8.67
CA GLU A 506 -17.66 27.51 -9.12
C GLU A 506 -17.89 27.16 -10.59
N ARG A 507 -16.93 27.47 -11.46
CA ARG A 507 -17.03 27.16 -12.91
C ARG A 507 -17.01 25.67 -13.20
N ILE A 508 -16.29 24.88 -12.40
CA ILE A 508 -16.27 23.42 -12.51
C ILE A 508 -17.62 22.84 -12.09
N LEU A 509 -18.16 23.30 -10.96
CA LEU A 509 -19.48 22.88 -10.46
C LEU A 509 -20.59 23.26 -11.45
N ASP A 510 -20.56 24.48 -11.99
CA ASP A 510 -21.49 24.95 -13.02
C ASP A 510 -21.44 24.08 -14.28
N TRP A 511 -20.23 23.73 -14.73
CA TRP A 511 -20.05 22.84 -15.86
C TRP A 511 -20.64 21.46 -15.58
N TRP A 512 -20.28 20.83 -14.47
CA TRP A 512 -20.81 19.52 -14.11
C TRP A 512 -22.33 19.53 -13.98
N ASN A 513 -22.89 20.60 -13.42
CA ASN A 513 -24.33 20.78 -13.33
C ASN A 513 -24.98 20.87 -14.71
N ALA A 514 -24.63 21.87 -15.51
CA ALA A 514 -25.25 22.12 -16.81
C ALA A 514 -24.99 20.99 -17.83
N ALA A 515 -23.81 20.37 -17.79
CA ALA A 515 -23.46 19.31 -18.72
C ALA A 515 -24.15 17.99 -18.36
N TYR A 516 -24.29 17.67 -17.06
CA TYR A 516 -24.64 16.31 -16.62
C TYR A 516 -25.73 16.21 -15.55
N ARG A 517 -25.80 17.13 -14.57
CA ARG A 517 -26.67 16.96 -13.38
C ARG A 517 -27.97 17.76 -13.37
N GLU A 518 -28.11 18.77 -14.24
CA GLU A 518 -29.33 19.61 -14.35
C GLU A 518 -30.59 18.79 -14.63
N HIS A 519 -30.45 17.65 -15.33
CA HIS A 519 -31.52 16.71 -15.61
C HIS A 519 -31.17 15.32 -15.05
N PRO A 520 -31.52 15.00 -13.79
CA PRO A 520 -31.14 13.75 -13.13
C PRO A 520 -31.60 12.48 -13.86
N ASP A 521 -32.71 12.55 -14.59
CA ASP A 521 -33.25 11.43 -15.37
C ASP A 521 -32.48 11.17 -16.68
N HIS A 522 -31.60 12.09 -17.08
CA HIS A 522 -30.80 11.92 -18.28
C HIS A 522 -29.72 10.84 -18.06
N PRO A 523 -29.49 9.89 -18.98
CA PRO A 523 -28.52 8.80 -18.80
C PRO A 523 -27.09 9.25 -18.45
N LEU A 524 -26.69 10.45 -18.87
CA LEU A 524 -25.38 11.02 -18.54
C LEU A 524 -25.25 11.43 -17.06
N ALA A 525 -26.34 11.79 -16.37
CA ALA A 525 -26.30 12.14 -14.95
C ALA A 525 -25.86 10.93 -14.11
N GLN A 526 -26.44 9.77 -14.41
CA GLN A 526 -26.09 8.50 -13.79
C GLN A 526 -24.66 8.07 -14.15
N ARG A 527 -24.27 8.22 -15.43
CA ARG A 527 -22.92 7.89 -15.88
C ARG A 527 -21.86 8.72 -15.16
N PHE A 528 -22.04 10.04 -15.07
CA PHE A 528 -21.15 10.95 -14.36
C PHE A 528 -20.93 10.51 -12.91
N ALA A 529 -22.02 10.24 -12.19
CA ALA A 529 -21.96 9.83 -10.80
C ALA A 529 -21.21 8.51 -10.61
N LEU A 530 -21.53 7.50 -11.44
CA LEU A 530 -20.87 6.19 -11.35
C LEU A 530 -19.38 6.26 -11.66
N GLU A 531 -19.00 7.03 -12.70
CA GLU A 531 -17.59 7.24 -13.04
C GLU A 531 -16.85 7.98 -11.90
N ALA A 532 -17.45 9.03 -11.34
CA ALA A 532 -16.87 9.78 -10.23
C ALA A 532 -16.71 8.93 -8.97
N SER A 533 -17.73 8.17 -8.56
CA SER A 533 -17.63 7.25 -7.41
C SER A 533 -16.62 6.11 -7.64
N ALA A 534 -16.39 5.71 -8.89
CA ALA A 534 -15.44 4.65 -9.20
C ALA A 534 -13.98 5.10 -9.11
N SER A 535 -13.66 6.28 -9.65
CA SER A 535 -12.27 6.75 -9.78
C SER A 535 -11.84 7.76 -8.73
N LEU A 536 -12.76 8.53 -8.12
CA LEU A 536 -12.41 9.50 -7.08
C LEU A 536 -12.40 8.88 -5.67
N PRO A 537 -11.42 9.22 -4.82
CA PRO A 537 -11.34 8.68 -3.46
C PRO A 537 -12.37 9.31 -2.52
N GLY A 538 -13.00 8.49 -1.68
CA GLY A 538 -13.88 8.96 -0.60
C GLY A 538 -15.32 9.27 -1.01
N VAL A 539 -15.68 9.06 -2.28
CA VAL A 539 -17.05 9.20 -2.76
C VAL A 539 -17.78 7.86 -2.61
N VAL A 540 -18.63 7.76 -1.59
CA VAL A 540 -19.23 6.47 -1.18
C VAL A 540 -20.51 6.14 -1.96
N ALA A 541 -21.20 7.13 -2.53
CA ALA A 541 -22.50 6.93 -3.17
C ALA A 541 -22.69 7.78 -4.44
N ALA A 542 -23.48 7.24 -5.39
CA ALA A 542 -23.77 7.87 -6.69
C ALA A 542 -24.74 9.06 -6.59
N ASP A 543 -25.33 9.29 -5.43
CA ASP A 543 -26.20 10.44 -5.10
C ASP A 543 -25.45 11.57 -4.39
N ALA A 544 -24.12 11.48 -4.24
CA ALA A 544 -23.31 12.56 -3.69
C ALA A 544 -23.54 13.88 -4.46
N ASP A 545 -23.46 14.99 -3.72
CA ASP A 545 -23.54 16.33 -4.30
C ASP A 545 -22.26 16.71 -5.07
N LEU A 546 -22.34 17.79 -5.85
CA LEU A 546 -21.20 18.23 -6.67
C LEU A 546 -20.00 18.68 -5.82
N ASP A 547 -20.23 19.24 -4.63
CA ASP A 547 -19.18 19.63 -3.70
C ASP A 547 -18.41 18.43 -3.14
N SER A 548 -19.07 17.30 -2.92
CA SER A 548 -18.43 16.05 -2.52
C SER A 548 -17.51 15.51 -3.62
N TYR A 549 -17.97 15.50 -4.88
CA TYR A 549 -17.11 15.13 -6.01
C TYR A 549 -15.93 16.08 -6.17
N TYR A 550 -16.14 17.38 -5.98
CA TYR A 550 -15.07 18.38 -6.05
C TYR A 550 -14.05 18.22 -4.92
N SER A 551 -14.51 17.91 -3.71
CA SER A 551 -13.64 17.61 -2.57
C SER A 551 -12.79 16.36 -2.83
N ALA A 552 -13.39 15.32 -3.40
CA ALA A 552 -12.69 14.09 -3.79
C ALA A 552 -11.68 14.32 -4.92
N LEU A 553 -12.01 15.18 -5.89
CA LEU A 553 -11.08 15.65 -6.93
C LEU A 553 -9.83 16.28 -6.30
N ASN A 554 -9.99 17.15 -5.29
CA ASN A 554 -8.85 17.78 -4.61
C ASN A 554 -7.97 16.77 -3.87
N LEU A 555 -8.57 15.79 -3.19
CA LEU A 555 -7.83 14.69 -2.55
C LEU A 555 -7.00 13.91 -3.57
N GLN A 556 -7.60 13.63 -4.74
CA GLN A 556 -6.91 12.90 -5.79
C GLN A 556 -5.79 13.70 -6.43
N ARG A 557 -5.95 15.02 -6.61
CA ARG A 557 -4.87 15.91 -7.03
C ARG A 557 -3.67 15.83 -6.06
N LEU A 558 -3.94 15.85 -4.74
CA LEU A 558 -2.89 15.75 -3.73
C LEU A 558 -2.14 14.42 -3.84
N ARG A 559 -2.86 13.31 -4.03
CA ARG A 559 -2.27 11.98 -4.24
C ARG A 559 -1.35 11.93 -5.45
N LEU A 560 -1.79 12.44 -6.60
CA LEU A 560 -0.97 12.47 -7.82
C LEU A 560 0.30 13.33 -7.63
N LYS A 561 0.17 14.50 -6.98
CA LYS A 561 1.31 15.36 -6.67
C LYS A 561 2.32 14.65 -5.74
N GLN A 562 1.84 14.03 -4.67
CA GLN A 562 2.71 13.37 -3.68
C GLN A 562 3.38 12.11 -4.22
N ASN A 563 2.62 11.24 -4.88
CA ASN A 563 3.11 9.92 -5.27
C ASN A 563 3.88 9.93 -6.59
N GLN A 564 3.49 10.80 -7.54
CA GLN A 564 4.08 10.83 -8.89
C GLN A 564 4.91 12.09 -9.17
N GLN A 565 5.01 13.04 -8.22
CA GLN A 565 5.77 14.29 -8.35
C GLN A 565 5.43 15.09 -9.61
N VAL A 566 4.17 15.06 -10.03
CA VAL A 566 3.72 15.72 -11.27
C VAL A 566 3.89 17.23 -11.14
N PRO A 567 4.47 17.92 -12.15
CA PRO A 567 4.60 19.36 -12.11
C PRO A 567 3.23 20.06 -12.05
N GLU A 568 3.15 21.15 -11.29
CA GLU A 568 1.94 21.96 -11.20
C GLU A 568 1.94 23.12 -12.20
N TRP A 569 0.74 23.53 -12.59
CA TRP A 569 0.46 24.69 -13.40
C TRP A 569 -0.43 25.66 -12.62
N SER A 570 0.11 26.84 -12.33
CA SER A 570 -0.55 27.87 -11.51
C SER A 570 -1.41 28.84 -12.32
N GLY A 571 -1.65 28.56 -13.60
CA GLY A 571 -2.25 29.53 -14.53
C GLY A 571 -1.18 30.29 -15.33
N ALA A 572 -1.61 31.13 -16.27
CA ALA A 572 -0.69 32.07 -16.89
C ALA A 572 -0.18 33.05 -15.80
N PRO A 573 1.12 33.39 -15.78
CA PRO A 573 1.54 34.57 -15.03
C PRO A 573 0.80 35.75 -15.65
N TYR A 574 0.13 36.56 -14.81
CA TYR A 574 -0.64 37.75 -15.15
C TYR A 574 -2.06 37.49 -15.71
N LEU A 575 -3.05 37.66 -14.84
CA LEU A 575 -4.33 38.29 -15.20
C LEU A 575 -4.07 39.77 -15.49
#